data_AF-X0BBI1-F1
#
_entry.id   AF-X0BBI1-F1
#
_cell.length_a   1.000
_cell.length_b   1.000
_cell.length_c   1.000
_cell.angle_alpha   90.00
_cell.angle_beta   90.00
_cell.angle_gamma   90.00
#
_symmetry.space_group_name_H-M   'P 1'
#
loop_
_entity.id
_entity.type
_entity.pdbx_description
1 polymer ?
#
loop_
_entity_poly.entity_id
_entity_poly.type
_entity_poly.pdbx_seq_one_letter_code
_entity_poly.pdbx_strand_id
1 'polypeptide(L)'
;MLWHTGLIHVANANLGDTKDPAWRFYLFFCIQCYGRLRQAYRFAEAIGRSLLSMALQQGDLPASEARHIMEQYEENRLINPPYDIRATFMADLNLAMTNPSEASVESLADRFEDIAIFQEFTNAGGSSEDEQIESDGNSWDTL
;
A
#
# COMPACT_ATOMS: atom_id res chain seq x y z
N MET A 1 -15.25 -12.60 -16.43
CA MET A 1 -14.54 -12.87 -15.17
C MET A 1 -13.03 -13.06 -15.32
N LEU A 2 -12.42 -13.39 -16.47
CA LEU A 2 -10.97 -13.68 -16.54
C LEU A 2 -10.00 -12.48 -16.43
N TRP A 3 -10.50 -11.24 -16.54
CA TRP A 3 -9.61 -10.07 -16.61
C TRP A 3 -9.05 -9.66 -15.23
N HIS A 4 -9.80 -9.85 -14.15
CA HIS A 4 -9.33 -9.51 -12.79
C HIS A 4 -8.23 -10.46 -12.31
N THR A 5 -8.29 -11.75 -12.65
CA THR A 5 -7.21 -12.69 -12.37
C THR A 5 -5.92 -12.31 -13.12
N GLY A 6 -6.04 -11.84 -14.37
CA GLY A 6 -4.91 -11.30 -15.12
C GLY A 6 -4.26 -10.09 -14.44
N LEU A 7 -5.06 -9.11 -13.99
CA LEU A 7 -4.55 -7.95 -13.27
C LEU A 7 -3.87 -8.31 -11.94
N ILE A 8 -4.41 -9.28 -11.19
CA ILE A 8 -3.76 -9.76 -9.95
C ILE A 8 -2.38 -10.34 -10.27
N HIS A 9 -2.23 -11.15 -11.33
CA HIS A 9 -0.92 -11.68 -11.71
C HIS A 9 0.05 -10.58 -12.13
N VAL A 10 -0.41 -9.59 -12.90
CA VAL A 10 0.42 -8.43 -13.28
C VAL A 10 0.87 -7.67 -12.03
N ALA A 11 -0.04 -7.37 -11.10
CA ALA A 11 0.32 -6.67 -9.87
C ALA A 11 1.34 -7.46 -9.03
N ASN A 12 1.14 -8.78 -8.87
CA ASN A 12 2.07 -9.64 -8.14
C ASN A 12 3.46 -9.72 -8.78
N ALA A 13 3.53 -9.84 -10.11
CA ALA A 13 4.80 -9.87 -10.82
C ALA A 13 5.58 -8.56 -10.65
N ASN A 14 4.88 -7.42 -10.70
CA ASN A 14 5.51 -6.10 -10.55
C ASN A 14 5.90 -5.79 -9.10
N LEU A 15 5.07 -6.17 -8.13
CA LEU A 15 5.39 -6.00 -6.70
C LEU A 15 6.48 -6.95 -6.21
N GLY A 16 6.63 -8.11 -6.87
CA GLY A 16 7.74 -9.04 -6.63
C GLY A 16 9.10 -8.60 -7.22
N ASP A 17 9.11 -7.65 -8.16
CA ASP A 17 10.32 -7.10 -8.78
C ASP A 17 10.27 -5.57 -8.87
N THR A 18 10.34 -4.91 -7.72
CA THR A 18 10.33 -3.44 -7.60
C THR A 18 11.60 -2.76 -8.11
N LYS A 19 12.55 -3.53 -8.68
CA LYS A 19 13.76 -3.00 -9.31
C LYS A 19 13.48 -2.43 -10.71
N ASP A 20 12.44 -2.91 -11.39
CA ASP A 20 12.00 -2.34 -12.67
C ASP A 20 11.29 -1.01 -12.39
N PRO A 21 11.79 0.15 -12.86
CA PRO A 21 11.15 1.45 -12.65
C PRO A 21 9.67 1.51 -13.10
N ALA A 22 9.25 0.61 -13.99
CA ALA A 22 7.87 0.53 -14.47
C ALA A 22 6.88 -0.08 -13.45
N TRP A 23 7.35 -0.67 -12.34
CA TRP A 23 6.47 -1.35 -11.36
C TRP A 23 5.36 -0.42 -10.85
N ARG A 24 5.69 0.85 -10.57
CA ARG A 24 4.73 1.88 -10.12
C ARG A 24 3.68 2.13 -11.19
N PHE A 25 4.08 2.27 -12.45
CA PHE A 25 3.15 2.48 -13.56
C PHE A 25 2.15 1.33 -13.67
N TYR A 26 2.60 0.08 -13.61
CA TYR A 26 1.70 -1.07 -13.70
C TYR A 26 0.82 -1.23 -12.46
N LEU A 27 1.33 -0.92 -11.26
CA LEU A 27 0.52 -0.88 -10.04
C LEU A 27 -0.61 0.15 -10.18
N PHE A 28 -0.28 1.39 -10.55
CA PHE A 28 -1.27 2.44 -10.75
C PHE A 28 -2.26 2.13 -11.86
N PHE A 29 -1.81 1.48 -12.94
CA PHE A 29 -2.71 1.00 -13.98
C PHE A 29 -3.72 -0.02 -13.44
N CYS A 30 -3.26 -1.02 -12.67
CA CYS A 30 -4.14 -2.02 -12.05
C CYS A 30 -5.13 -1.36 -11.10
N ILE A 31 -4.64 -0.47 -10.23
CA ILE A 31 -5.46 0.32 -9.32
C ILE A 31 -6.49 1.14 -10.12
N GLN A 32 -6.12 1.85 -11.18
CA GLN A 32 -7.09 2.65 -11.93
C GLN A 32 -8.16 1.79 -12.61
N CYS A 33 -7.81 0.59 -13.08
CA CYS A 33 -8.77 -0.38 -13.61
C CYS A 33 -9.80 -0.81 -12.56
N TYR A 34 -9.36 -1.12 -11.34
CA TYR A 34 -10.27 -1.45 -10.24
C TYR A 34 -11.07 -0.25 -9.75
N GLY A 35 -10.48 0.95 -9.74
CA GLY A 35 -11.14 2.20 -9.41
C GLY A 35 -12.32 2.50 -10.34
N ARG A 36 -12.18 2.23 -11.64
CA ARG A 36 -13.31 2.32 -12.60
C ARG A 36 -14.36 1.24 -12.38
N LEU A 37 -13.94 0.02 -12.01
CA LEU A 37 -14.86 -1.09 -11.81
C LEU A 37 -15.70 -0.93 -10.53
N ARG A 38 -15.18 -0.26 -9.51
CA ARG A 38 -15.85 -0.15 -8.20
C ARG A 38 -17.24 0.48 -8.26
N GLN A 39 -17.48 1.35 -9.26
CA GLN A 39 -18.80 1.96 -9.50
C GLN A 39 -19.89 0.89 -9.70
N ALA A 40 -19.54 -0.25 -10.29
CA ALA A 40 -20.45 -1.38 -10.52
C ALA A 40 -20.20 -2.57 -9.58
N TYR A 41 -18.99 -2.72 -9.02
CA TYR A 41 -18.60 -3.89 -8.24
C TYR A 41 -17.76 -3.53 -7.01
N ARG A 42 -18.34 -3.65 -5.82
CA ARG A 42 -17.67 -3.34 -4.55
C ARG A 42 -16.38 -4.11 -4.29
N PHE A 43 -16.30 -5.36 -4.72
CA PHE A 43 -15.07 -6.16 -4.52
C PHE A 43 -13.84 -5.53 -5.16
N ALA A 44 -14.00 -4.66 -6.17
CA ALA A 44 -12.89 -3.94 -6.78
C ALA A 44 -12.19 -2.97 -5.82
N GLU A 45 -12.93 -2.38 -4.88
CA GLU A 45 -12.37 -1.53 -3.82
C GLU A 45 -11.49 -2.36 -2.88
N ALA A 46 -11.99 -3.51 -2.44
CA ALA A 46 -11.21 -4.44 -1.62
C ALA A 46 -9.94 -4.90 -2.35
N ILE A 47 -10.02 -5.19 -3.66
CA ILE A 47 -8.82 -5.50 -4.45
C ILE A 47 -7.85 -4.31 -4.47
N GLY A 48 -8.31 -3.11 -4.83
CA GLY A 48 -7.47 -1.92 -4.88
C GLY A 48 -6.75 -1.67 -3.56
N ARG A 49 -7.48 -1.77 -2.44
CA ARG A 49 -6.94 -1.63 -1.08
C ARG A 49 -5.94 -2.74 -0.76
N SER A 50 -6.22 -3.99 -1.10
CA SER A 50 -5.27 -5.10 -0.90
C SER A 50 -3.97 -4.94 -1.69
N LEU A 51 -4.04 -4.43 -2.93
CA LEU A 51 -2.86 -4.16 -3.76
C LEU A 51 -2.03 -3.01 -3.18
N LEU A 52 -2.68 -1.99 -2.63
CA LEU A 52 -2.00 -0.91 -1.91
C LEU A 52 -1.33 -1.42 -0.63
N SER A 53 -1.97 -2.30 0.14
CA SER A 53 -1.36 -2.97 1.29
C SER A 53 -0.11 -3.77 0.89
N MET A 54 -0.17 -4.53 -0.20
CA MET A 54 1.00 -5.24 -0.72
C MET A 54 2.11 -4.26 -1.13
N ALA A 55 1.76 -3.15 -1.79
CA ALA A 55 2.72 -2.13 -2.19
C ALA A 55 3.36 -1.40 -1.00
N LEU A 56 2.64 -1.23 0.11
CA LEU A 56 3.20 -0.69 1.35
C LEU A 56 4.19 -1.66 2.02
N GLN A 57 3.93 -2.96 1.93
CA GLN A 57 4.77 -3.99 2.56
C GLN A 57 6.02 -4.32 1.73
N GLN A 58 5.88 -4.42 0.42
CA GLN A 58 6.89 -4.98 -0.50
C GLN A 58 7.49 -3.93 -1.42
N GLY A 59 6.76 -2.83 -1.64
CA GLY A 59 7.15 -1.75 -2.53
C GLY A 59 7.67 -0.54 -1.79
N ASP A 60 8.25 0.36 -2.58
CA ASP A 60 8.67 1.69 -2.12
C ASP A 60 7.52 2.71 -2.29
N LEU A 61 6.30 2.28 -1.95
CA LEU A 61 5.13 3.16 -1.94
C LEU A 61 4.98 3.73 -0.53
N PRO A 62 5.06 5.06 -0.34
CA PRO A 62 4.87 5.66 0.97
C PRO A 62 3.40 5.65 1.41
N ALA A 63 3.18 5.50 2.72
CA ALA A 63 1.87 5.51 3.37
C ALA A 63 0.99 6.70 2.99
N SER A 64 1.57 7.91 2.93
CA SER A 64 0.85 9.13 2.55
C SER A 64 0.28 9.06 1.14
N GLU A 65 1.05 8.52 0.19
CA GLU A 65 0.62 8.34 -1.21
C GLU A 65 -0.43 7.24 -1.31
N ALA A 66 -0.26 6.13 -0.59
CA ALA A 66 -1.26 5.06 -0.52
C ALA A 66 -2.61 5.54 0.02
N ARG A 67 -2.62 6.33 1.11
CA ARG A 67 -3.84 6.92 1.66
C ARG A 67 -4.47 7.92 0.70
N HIS A 68 -3.69 8.77 0.05
CA HIS A 68 -4.23 9.71 -0.94
C HIS A 68 -4.96 8.99 -2.08
N ILE A 69 -4.41 7.87 -2.56
CA ILE A 69 -5.08 7.03 -3.57
C ILE A 69 -6.37 6.42 -2.99
N MET A 70 -6.35 5.99 -1.73
CA MET A 70 -7.52 5.42 -1.06
C MET A 70 -8.64 6.45 -0.85
N GLU A 71 -8.31 7.69 -0.52
CA GLU A 71 -9.27 8.81 -0.45
C GLU A 71 -9.97 9.02 -1.80
N GLN A 72 -9.19 9.05 -2.89
CA GLN A 72 -9.74 9.10 -4.25
C GLN A 72 -10.64 7.89 -4.55
N TYR A 73 -10.42 6.76 -3.87
CA TYR A 73 -11.27 5.60 -3.94
C TYR A 73 -12.61 5.76 -3.22
N GLU A 74 -12.61 6.39 -2.07
CA GLU A 74 -13.82 6.58 -1.26
C GLU A 74 -14.70 7.72 -1.79
N GLU A 75 -14.10 8.81 -2.30
CA GLU A 75 -14.85 10.00 -2.76
C GLU A 75 -15.84 9.73 -3.90
N ASN A 76 -15.56 8.75 -4.78
CA ASN A 76 -16.46 8.42 -5.91
C ASN A 76 -17.37 7.20 -5.65
N ARG A 77 -17.64 6.87 -4.38
CA ARG A 77 -18.46 5.72 -4.01
C ARG A 77 -19.95 6.09 -4.04
N LEU A 78 -20.71 5.44 -4.93
CA LEU A 78 -22.13 5.77 -5.18
C LEU A 78 -23.09 5.27 -4.08
N ILE A 79 -22.75 4.19 -3.36
CA ILE A 79 -23.62 3.56 -2.35
C ILE A 79 -22.75 2.95 -1.23
N ASN A 80 -23.15 3.12 0.03
CA ASN A 80 -22.62 2.41 1.21
C ASN A 80 -23.60 1.29 1.61
N PRO A 81 -23.39 0.03 1.20
CA PRO A 81 -24.28 -1.05 1.62
C PRO A 81 -23.92 -1.58 3.00
N PRO A 82 -24.90 -2.18 3.71
CA PRO A 82 -24.79 -2.56 5.11
C PRO A 82 -23.99 -3.84 5.40
N TYR A 83 -23.30 -4.43 4.40
CA TYR A 83 -22.59 -5.70 4.55
C TYR A 83 -21.14 -5.61 4.08
N ASP A 84 -20.24 -6.31 4.79
CA ASP A 84 -18.84 -6.51 4.41
C ASP A 84 -18.69 -7.36 3.15
N ILE A 85 -17.67 -7.04 2.36
CA ILE A 85 -17.36 -7.70 1.10
C ILE A 85 -16.60 -8.99 1.43
N ARG A 86 -17.20 -10.15 1.13
CA ARG A 86 -16.49 -11.43 1.14
C ARG A 86 -15.71 -11.60 -0.16
N ALA A 87 -14.46 -11.13 -0.19
CA ALA A 87 -13.52 -11.33 -1.29
C ALA A 87 -12.53 -12.45 -0.92
N THR A 88 -12.99 -13.71 -0.97
CA THR A 88 -12.22 -14.89 -0.53
C THR A 88 -11.10 -15.33 -1.48
N PHE A 89 -10.75 -14.52 -2.49
CA PHE A 89 -9.66 -14.83 -3.40
C PHE A 89 -8.35 -14.19 -2.94
N MET A 90 -7.24 -14.71 -3.45
CA MET A 90 -5.89 -14.30 -3.03
C MET A 90 -5.48 -13.02 -3.77
N ALA A 91 -4.99 -12.04 -3.01
CA ALA A 91 -4.36 -10.84 -3.56
C ALA A 91 -2.86 -11.09 -3.75
N ASP A 92 -2.19 -11.61 -2.73
CA ASP A 92 -0.76 -11.93 -2.77
C ASP A 92 -0.57 -13.42 -3.12
N LEU A 93 -0.18 -13.69 -4.35
CA LEU A 93 0.00 -15.05 -4.86
C LEU A 93 1.25 -15.73 -4.31
N ASN A 94 2.27 -14.96 -3.92
CA ASN A 94 3.49 -15.49 -3.33
C ASN A 94 3.24 -15.89 -1.87
N LEU A 95 2.61 -15.01 -1.09
CA LEU A 95 2.22 -15.29 0.28
C LEU A 95 1.18 -16.40 0.35
N ALA A 96 0.28 -16.51 -0.63
CA ALA A 96 -0.73 -17.57 -0.67
C ALA A 96 -0.13 -18.99 -0.69
N MET A 97 1.11 -19.15 -1.14
CA MET A 97 1.79 -20.46 -1.14
C MET A 97 2.15 -20.94 0.27
N THR A 98 2.27 -20.03 1.24
CA THR A 98 2.72 -20.33 2.61
C THR A 98 1.68 -19.96 3.67
N ASN A 99 0.92 -18.88 3.45
CA ASN A 99 -0.10 -18.37 4.36
C ASN A 99 -1.31 -17.79 3.60
N PRO A 100 -2.23 -18.65 3.10
CA PRO A 100 -3.42 -18.23 2.36
C PRO A 100 -4.36 -17.29 3.12
N SER A 101 -4.45 -17.42 4.45
CA SER A 101 -5.33 -16.56 5.25
C SER A 101 -4.89 -15.09 5.20
N GLU A 102 -3.59 -14.86 5.35
CA GLU A 102 -2.99 -13.52 5.31
C GLU A 102 -2.87 -12.96 3.88
N ALA A 103 -2.85 -13.85 2.88
CA ALA A 103 -2.73 -13.48 1.47
C ALA A 103 -4.06 -13.08 0.80
N SER A 104 -5.17 -13.26 1.50
CA SER A 104 -6.50 -12.97 0.97
C SER A 104 -6.72 -11.47 0.76
N VAL A 105 -7.57 -11.12 -0.21
CA VAL A 105 -7.95 -9.72 -0.45
C VAL A 105 -8.58 -9.08 0.79
N GLU A 106 -9.42 -9.83 1.51
CA GLU A 106 -10.05 -9.37 2.76
C GLU A 106 -9.00 -9.05 3.82
N SER A 107 -8.11 -10.00 4.15
CA SER A 107 -7.07 -9.80 5.16
C SER A 107 -6.15 -8.62 4.84
N LEU A 108 -5.69 -8.51 3.59
CA LEU A 108 -4.82 -7.42 3.17
C LEU A 108 -5.53 -6.07 3.15
N ALA A 109 -6.79 -6.03 2.70
CA ALA A 109 -7.57 -4.79 2.70
C ALA A 109 -7.85 -4.29 4.11
N ASP A 110 -8.22 -5.18 5.04
CA ASP A 110 -8.52 -4.85 6.43
C ASP A 110 -7.29 -4.30 7.15
N ARG A 111 -6.12 -4.87 6.89
CA ARG A 111 -4.84 -4.49 7.51
C ARG A 111 -4.18 -3.26 6.87
N PHE A 112 -4.80 -2.66 5.86
CA PHE A 112 -4.21 -1.52 5.13
C PHE A 112 -3.74 -0.39 6.05
N GLU A 113 -4.59 0.06 6.97
CA GLU A 113 -4.23 1.16 7.88
C GLU A 113 -3.15 0.75 8.88
N ASP A 114 -3.22 -0.48 9.41
CA ASP A 114 -2.20 -0.99 10.34
C ASP A 114 -0.82 -1.03 9.68
N ILE A 115 -0.77 -1.46 8.41
CA ILE A 115 0.45 -1.50 7.60
C ILE A 115 0.96 -0.08 7.32
N ALA A 116 0.07 0.83 6.92
CA ALA A 116 0.44 2.22 6.62
C ALA A 116 1.03 2.93 7.85
N ILE A 117 0.37 2.79 9.01
CA ILE A 117 0.85 3.33 10.29
C ILE A 117 2.21 2.73 10.67
N PHE A 118 2.37 1.41 10.54
CA PHE A 118 3.63 0.74 10.84
C PHE A 118 4.78 1.29 9.98
N GLN A 119 4.55 1.44 8.66
CA GLN A 119 5.54 1.99 7.73
C GLN A 119 5.95 3.42 8.10
N GLU A 120 5.00 4.28 8.52
CA GLU A 120 5.28 5.64 8.96
C GLU A 120 6.20 5.67 10.18
N PHE A 121 5.93 4.82 11.18
CA PHE A 121 6.78 4.72 12.36
C PHE A 121 8.19 4.22 12.03
N THR A 122 8.31 3.22 11.15
CA THR A 122 9.62 2.66 10.80
C THR A 122 10.44 3.58 9.90
N ASN A 123 9.78 4.37 9.03
CA ASN A 123 10.46 5.29 8.13
C ASN A 123 10.83 6.62 8.82
N ALA A 124 10.04 7.08 9.79
CA ALA A 124 10.37 8.27 10.59
C ALA A 124 11.61 8.08 11.49
N GLY A 125 11.90 6.84 11.90
CA GLY A 125 13.12 6.51 12.66
C GLY A 125 14.42 6.57 11.87
N GLY A 126 14.36 6.78 10.54
CA GLY A 126 15.54 6.95 9.68
C GLY A 126 15.95 8.41 9.46
N SER A 127 15.20 9.38 9.99
CA SER A 127 15.41 10.81 9.73
C SER A 127 15.57 11.66 11.00
N SER A 128 16.24 11.13 12.03
CA SER A 128 16.60 11.92 13.20
C SER A 128 18.07 11.72 13.56
N GLU A 129 18.76 12.86 13.71
CA GLU A 129 20.08 13.10 14.34
C GLU A 129 21.26 13.35 13.38
N ASP A 130 21.24 14.53 12.75
CA ASP A 130 22.46 15.29 12.48
C ASP A 130 22.13 16.80 12.58
N GLU A 131 21.62 17.20 13.76
CA GLU A 131 21.60 18.61 14.14
C GLU A 131 22.87 18.86 14.97
N GLN A 132 23.79 19.59 14.34
CA GLN A 132 25.10 19.96 14.87
C GLN A 132 24.97 20.61 16.24
N ILE A 133 25.43 19.92 17.29
CA ILE A 133 25.76 20.56 18.56
C ILE A 133 27.08 21.30 18.34
N GLU A 134 27.01 22.56 17.93
CA GLU A 134 28.14 23.49 18.05
C GLU A 134 28.48 23.63 19.53
N SER A 135 29.53 22.91 19.94
CA SER A 135 30.19 23.06 21.22
C SER A 135 31.05 24.34 21.19
N ASP A 136 30.44 25.50 21.38
CA ASP A 136 31.19 26.71 21.72
C ASP A 136 31.62 26.63 23.20
N GLY A 137 32.77 25.98 23.38
CA GLY A 137 33.50 25.95 24.63
C GLY A 137 34.03 27.34 24.95
N ASN A 138 33.47 27.93 26.00
CA ASN A 138 33.97 29.13 26.65
C ASN A 138 35.44 28.95 27.06
N SER A 139 36.36 29.53 26.29
CA SER A 139 37.76 29.73 26.68
C SER A 139 37.85 30.99 27.52
N TRP A 140 37.87 30.83 28.85
CA TRP A 140 38.35 31.86 29.77
C TRP A 140 39.86 32.09 29.57
N ASP A 141 40.24 33.35 29.74
CA ASP A 141 41.56 33.87 30.11
C ASP A 141 42.77 33.64 29.19
N THR A 142 43.20 34.71 28.50
CA THR A 142 44.62 35.08 28.48
C THR A 142 44.85 36.57 28.14
N LEU A 143 45.29 37.31 29.16
CA LEU A 143 46.09 38.57 29.17
C LEU A 143 45.54 39.83 28.51
#